data_AF-A0A497AU87-F1
#
_entry.id   AF-A0A497AU87-F1
#
_cell.length_a   1.000
_cell.length_b   1.000
_cell.length_c   1.000
_cell.angle_alpha   90.00
_cell.angle_beta   90.00
_cell.angle_gamma   90.00
#
_symmetry.space_group_name_H-M   'P 1'
#
loop_
_entity.id
_entity.type
_entity.pdbx_description
1 polymer ?
#
loop_
_entity_poly.entity_id
_entity_poly.type
_entity_poly.pdbx_seq_one_letter_code
_entity_poly.pdbx_strand_id
1 'polypeptide(L)'
;MGENHVRLPDDRRICPRCHQTAIYDPTQARELFERVTHIATDQLGLGLNVGTEFTLVDHQHLQRLATEAPAGPHDDAGKVIGLFTRKGRQRVMYLLYGLPQILFIQVAAHEWGHAWHRENCPLLDDLLLCEGFAEWVAHKALQTLGATRQATLMEQRDGLYGEGLRKMLSLERQRGISGVLDFCRRSE
;
A
#
# COMPACT_ATOMS: atom_id res chain seq x y z
N MET A 1 -0.31 14.12 31.12
CA MET A 1 -1.29 13.20 30.49
C MET A 1 -0.55 11.89 30.23
N GLY A 2 -0.96 10.82 30.90
CA GLY A 2 -0.18 9.58 31.02
C GLY A 2 0.05 8.87 29.68
N GLU A 3 1.30 8.48 29.45
CA GLU A 3 1.80 7.73 28.30
C GLU A 3 1.33 6.27 28.33
N ASN A 4 0.02 6.03 28.34
CA ASN A 4 -0.49 4.67 28.24
C ASN A 4 -0.28 4.18 26.81
N HIS A 5 0.78 3.42 26.59
CA HIS A 5 1.06 2.72 25.32
C HIS A 5 0.75 1.24 25.48
N VAL A 6 0.27 0.61 24.42
CA VAL A 6 0.15 -0.85 24.37
C VAL A 6 1.41 -1.41 23.71
N ARG A 7 2.05 -2.38 24.38
CA ARG A 7 3.22 -3.09 23.85
C ARG A 7 2.73 -4.31 23.05
N LEU A 8 3.16 -4.41 21.79
CA LEU A 8 2.92 -5.55 20.91
C LEU A 8 3.92 -6.69 21.19
N PRO A 9 3.65 -7.92 20.70
CA PRO A 9 4.57 -9.06 20.88
C PRO A 9 5.99 -8.83 20.31
N ASP A 10 6.13 -7.94 19.33
CA ASP A 10 7.40 -7.56 18.71
C ASP A 10 8.00 -6.26 19.30
N ASP A 11 7.61 -5.92 20.53
CA ASP A 11 8.07 -4.77 21.33
C ASP A 11 7.70 -3.38 20.82
N ARG A 12 7.07 -3.27 19.65
CA ARG A 12 6.49 -2.00 19.19
C ARG A 12 5.47 -1.48 20.18
N ARG A 13 5.46 -0.16 20.35
CA ARG A 13 4.49 0.56 21.18
C ARG A 13 3.52 1.29 20.29
N ILE A 14 2.23 1.07 20.51
CA ILE A 14 1.18 1.79 19.80
C ILE A 14 0.31 2.55 20.80
N CYS A 15 -0.22 3.70 20.38
CA CYS A 15 -1.12 4.47 21.23
C CYS A 15 -2.47 3.73 21.39
N PRO A 16 -3.26 4.01 22.44
CA PRO A 16 -4.51 3.31 22.70
C PRO A 16 -5.53 3.46 21.58
N ARG A 17 -5.53 4.61 20.90
CA ARG A 17 -6.41 4.87 19.75
C ARG A 17 -6.05 3.99 18.54
N CYS A 18 -4.77 3.82 18.25
CA CYS A 18 -4.32 2.91 17.20
C CYS A 18 -4.66 1.46 17.54
N HIS A 19 -4.43 1.07 18.80
CA HIS A 19 -4.73 -0.28 19.30
C HIS A 19 -6.21 -0.67 19.15
N GLN A 20 -7.15 0.27 19.37
CA GLN A 20 -8.59 -0.01 19.28
C GLN A 20 -9.06 -0.55 17.93
N THR A 21 -8.32 -0.26 16.85
CA THR A 21 -8.67 -0.69 15.49
C THR A 21 -7.58 -1.54 14.86
N ALA A 22 -6.60 -1.96 15.66
CA ALA A 22 -5.46 -2.71 15.15
C ALA A 22 -5.88 -4.12 14.71
N ILE A 23 -5.37 -4.55 13.56
CA ILE A 23 -5.66 -5.85 12.99
C ILE A 23 -4.62 -6.86 13.48
N TYR A 24 -5.10 -7.86 14.22
CA TYR A 24 -4.27 -8.92 14.80
C TYR A 24 -4.67 -10.32 14.32
N ASP A 25 -5.97 -10.53 14.11
CA ASP A 25 -6.50 -11.82 13.66
C ASP A 25 -6.22 -12.01 12.15
N PRO A 26 -5.54 -13.09 11.74
CA PRO A 26 -5.30 -13.40 10.34
C PRO A 26 -6.58 -13.53 9.50
N THR A 27 -7.68 -13.98 10.10
CA THR A 27 -8.96 -14.11 9.37
C THR A 27 -9.53 -12.74 9.06
N GLN A 28 -9.65 -11.87 10.07
CA GLN A 28 -10.03 -10.46 9.88
C GLN A 28 -9.11 -9.75 8.87
N ALA A 29 -7.80 -9.99 8.94
CA ALA A 29 -6.83 -9.41 8.01
C ALA A 29 -7.08 -9.86 6.57
N ARG A 30 -7.38 -11.16 6.37
CA ARG A 30 -7.70 -11.72 5.06
C ARG A 30 -8.97 -11.12 4.48
N GLU A 31 -10.06 -11.06 5.26
CA GLU A 31 -11.32 -10.45 4.83
C GLU A 31 -11.13 -8.97 4.45
N LEU A 32 -10.36 -8.23 5.25
CA LEU A 32 -10.09 -6.83 4.96
C LEU A 32 -9.22 -6.66 3.71
N PHE A 33 -8.20 -7.51 3.53
CA PHE A 33 -7.38 -7.54 2.34
C PHE A 33 -8.24 -7.82 1.10
N GLU A 34 -9.09 -8.85 1.12
CA GLU A 34 -9.99 -9.21 0.01
C GLU A 34 -10.96 -8.08 -0.36
N ARG A 35 -11.45 -7.31 0.63
CA ARG A 35 -12.25 -6.12 0.38
C ARG A 35 -11.46 -5.04 -0.37
N VAL A 36 -10.19 -4.84 0.00
CA VAL A 36 -9.32 -3.88 -0.67
C VAL A 36 -9.01 -4.33 -2.10
N THR A 37 -8.73 -5.61 -2.31
CA THR A 37 -8.45 -6.14 -3.64
C THR A 37 -9.65 -6.06 -4.57
N HIS A 38 -10.87 -6.34 -4.08
CA HIS A 38 -12.10 -6.15 -4.87
C HIS A 38 -12.27 -4.70 -5.33
N ILE A 39 -11.93 -3.71 -4.49
CA ILE A 39 -11.98 -2.30 -4.91
C ILE A 39 -10.97 -2.05 -6.03
N ALA A 40 -9.74 -2.55 -5.88
CA ALA A 40 -8.71 -2.39 -6.90
C ALA A 40 -9.07 -3.10 -8.22
N THR A 41 -9.63 -4.32 -8.16
CA THR A 41 -9.99 -5.07 -9.37
C THR A 41 -11.25 -4.52 -10.02
N ASP A 42 -12.33 -4.35 -9.26
CA ASP A 42 -13.67 -4.15 -9.81
C ASP A 42 -13.93 -2.68 -10.15
N GLN A 43 -13.35 -1.75 -9.39
CA GLN A 43 -13.56 -0.31 -9.60
C GLN A 43 -12.44 0.33 -10.40
N LEU A 44 -11.20 -0.14 -10.25
CA LEU A 44 -10.03 0.44 -10.92
C LEU A 44 -9.51 -0.40 -12.09
N GLY A 45 -10.01 -1.63 -12.27
CA GLY A 45 -9.55 -2.52 -13.34
C GLY A 45 -8.15 -3.09 -13.11
N LEU A 46 -7.68 -3.15 -11.86
CA LEU A 46 -6.32 -3.54 -11.48
C LEU A 46 -6.21 -5.03 -11.16
N GLY A 47 -6.70 -5.88 -12.07
CA GLY A 47 -6.52 -7.34 -11.97
C GLY A 47 -5.06 -7.75 -12.14
N LEU A 48 -4.60 -8.69 -11.30
CA LEU A 48 -3.29 -9.33 -11.47
C LEU A 48 -3.42 -10.56 -12.36
N ASN A 49 -2.46 -10.76 -13.27
CA ASN A 49 -2.38 -11.96 -14.10
C ASN A 49 -1.84 -13.15 -13.30
N VAL A 50 -0.93 -12.89 -12.37
CA VAL A 50 -0.44 -13.86 -11.40
C VAL A 50 -0.97 -13.44 -10.03
N GLY A 51 -1.86 -14.27 -9.46
CA GLY A 51 -2.38 -14.02 -8.12
C GLY A 51 -1.26 -13.87 -7.08
N THR A 52 -1.58 -13.16 -6.00
CA THR A 52 -0.67 -12.92 -4.88
C THR A 52 -1.21 -13.50 -3.60
N GLU A 53 -0.34 -14.08 -2.79
CA GLU A 53 -0.64 -14.43 -1.42
C GLU A 53 -0.52 -13.19 -0.52
N PHE A 54 -1.14 -13.26 0.64
CA PHE A 54 -1.10 -12.22 1.66
C PHE A 54 -0.87 -12.83 3.04
N THR A 55 0.03 -12.22 3.82
CA THR A 55 0.29 -12.61 5.21
C THR A 55 0.66 -11.41 6.10
N LEU A 56 0.37 -11.55 7.40
CA LEU A 56 0.83 -10.63 8.43
C LEU A 56 2.20 -11.06 8.95
N VAL A 57 3.09 -10.10 9.19
CA VAL A 57 4.43 -10.33 9.74
C VAL A 57 4.78 -9.32 10.82
N ASP A 58 5.65 -9.70 11.76
CA ASP A 58 6.24 -8.76 12.70
C ASP A 58 7.25 -7.82 12.01
N HIS A 59 7.65 -6.77 12.74
CA HIS A 59 8.57 -5.77 12.22
C HIS A 59 9.95 -6.32 11.84
N GLN A 60 10.50 -7.25 12.64
CA GLN A 60 11.84 -7.81 12.40
C GLN A 60 11.87 -8.67 11.14
N HIS A 61 10.82 -9.45 10.91
CA HIS A 61 10.66 -10.24 9.69
C HIS A 61 10.47 -9.32 8.48
N LEU A 62 9.61 -8.30 8.58
CA LEU A 62 9.40 -7.37 7.47
C LEU A 62 10.69 -6.63 7.06
N GLN A 63 11.49 -6.20 8.04
CA GLN A 63 12.79 -5.56 7.79
C GLN A 63 13.80 -6.49 7.12
N ARG A 64 13.84 -7.77 7.52
CA ARG A 64 14.68 -8.78 6.86
C ARG A 64 14.27 -8.95 5.40
N LEU A 65 12.97 -9.10 5.13
CA LEU A 65 12.45 -9.22 3.77
C LEU A 65 12.78 -7.98 2.93
N ALA A 66 12.67 -6.78 3.50
CA ALA A 66 13.00 -5.53 2.81
C ALA A 66 14.51 -5.44 2.48
N THR A 67 15.38 -5.92 3.38
CA THR A 67 16.84 -5.96 3.16
C THR A 67 17.23 -6.99 2.10
N GLU A 68 16.53 -8.12 2.05
CA GLU A 68 16.78 -9.21 1.09
C GLU A 68 16.15 -8.96 -0.28
N ALA A 69 15.18 -8.04 -0.38
CA ALA A 69 14.58 -7.67 -1.64
C ALA A 69 15.62 -6.96 -2.53
N PRO A 70 15.72 -7.29 -3.82
CA PRO A 70 16.61 -6.58 -4.73
C PRO A 70 16.22 -5.11 -4.72
N ALA A 71 17.20 -4.24 -4.39
CA ALA A 71 17.05 -2.81 -4.08
C ALA A 71 15.89 -2.15 -4.84
N GLY A 72 14.71 -2.18 -4.21
CA GLY A 72 13.61 -1.31 -4.56
C GLY A 72 13.92 0.06 -3.97
N PRO A 73 13.49 1.14 -4.63
CA PRO A 73 13.67 2.49 -4.13
C PRO A 73 12.73 2.73 -2.94
N HIS A 74 13.06 2.16 -1.79
CA HIS A 74 12.38 2.44 -0.53
C HIS A 74 13.04 3.65 0.10
N ASP A 75 12.31 4.76 0.15
CA ASP A 75 12.75 6.06 0.67
C ASP A 75 13.17 6.01 2.16
N ASP A 76 12.86 4.92 2.88
CA ASP A 76 13.34 4.71 4.25
C ASP A 76 13.20 3.24 4.67
N ALA A 77 14.28 2.43 4.58
CA ALA A 77 14.28 1.02 4.99
C ALA A 77 13.84 0.82 6.47
N GLY A 78 13.88 1.88 7.30
CA GLY A 78 13.41 1.87 8.68
C GLY A 78 11.89 2.01 8.89
N LYS A 79 11.11 2.31 7.85
CA LYS A 79 9.65 2.59 7.95
C LYS A 79 8.76 1.67 7.11
N VAL A 80 9.31 0.57 6.61
CA VAL A 80 8.56 -0.41 5.83
C VAL A 80 7.46 -1.03 6.69
N ILE A 81 6.20 -0.79 6.33
CA ILE A 81 5.00 -1.31 6.99
C ILE A 81 4.19 -2.25 6.08
N GLY A 82 4.59 -2.35 4.82
CA GLY A 82 4.12 -3.29 3.81
C GLY A 82 5.23 -3.60 2.83
N LEU A 83 5.17 -4.77 2.19
CA LEU A 83 6.11 -5.15 1.15
C LEU A 83 5.49 -6.18 0.20
N PHE A 84 5.50 -5.89 -1.08
CA PHE A 84 5.29 -6.87 -2.14
C PHE A 84 6.62 -7.48 -2.59
N THR A 85 6.71 -8.82 -2.60
CA THR A 85 7.87 -9.53 -3.14
C THR A 85 7.52 -10.52 -4.23
N ARG A 86 8.51 -10.74 -5.11
CA ARG A 86 8.46 -11.70 -6.21
C ARG A 86 9.67 -12.61 -6.13
N LYS A 87 9.45 -13.91 -5.88
CA LYS A 87 10.49 -14.95 -5.92
C LYS A 87 10.07 -16.06 -6.87
N GLY A 88 10.67 -16.08 -8.06
CA GLY A 88 10.27 -17.01 -9.13
C GLY A 88 8.81 -16.81 -9.55
N ARG A 89 7.97 -17.82 -9.31
CA ARG A 89 6.50 -17.77 -9.57
C ARG A 89 5.69 -17.31 -8.36
N GLN A 90 6.25 -17.31 -7.15
CA GLN A 90 5.55 -16.85 -5.95
C GLN A 90 5.48 -15.32 -5.91
N ARG A 91 4.34 -14.82 -5.46
CA ARG A 91 4.02 -13.41 -5.24
C ARG A 91 3.39 -13.32 -3.86
N VAL A 92 3.96 -12.53 -2.98
CA VAL A 92 3.48 -12.42 -1.60
C VAL A 92 3.50 -10.96 -1.18
N MET A 93 2.39 -10.52 -0.58
CA MET A 93 2.26 -9.24 0.12
C MET A 93 2.38 -9.49 1.61
N TYR A 94 3.37 -8.84 2.21
CA TYR A 94 3.61 -8.87 3.64
C TYR A 94 3.14 -7.54 4.23
N LEU A 95 2.20 -7.57 5.16
CA LEU A 95 1.82 -6.37 5.91
C LEU A 95 2.21 -6.51 7.36
N LEU A 96 2.54 -5.38 7.97
CA LEU A 96 2.93 -5.33 9.36
C LEU A 96 1.75 -5.70 10.28
N TYR A 97 2.00 -6.63 11.19
CA TYR A 97 1.07 -7.05 12.23
C TYR A 97 0.66 -5.87 13.13
N GLY A 98 -0.60 -5.80 13.55
CA GLY A 98 -1.06 -4.79 14.49
C GLY A 98 -1.17 -3.37 13.91
N LEU A 99 -1.24 -3.24 12.58
CA LEU A 99 -1.60 -1.96 11.96
C LEU A 99 -3.05 -1.60 12.29
N PRO A 100 -3.34 -0.33 12.64
CA PRO A 100 -4.71 0.19 12.63
C PRO A 100 -5.38 -0.10 11.29
N GLN A 101 -6.66 -0.48 11.33
CA GLN A 101 -7.46 -0.86 10.15
C GLN A 101 -7.30 0.12 8.98
N ILE A 102 -7.28 1.43 9.28
CA ILE A 102 -7.13 2.47 8.26
C ILE A 102 -5.78 2.43 7.55
N LEU A 103 -4.70 2.18 8.30
CA LEU A 103 -3.35 2.04 7.74
C LEU A 103 -3.21 0.70 7.02
N PHE A 104 -3.83 -0.36 7.53
CA PHE A 104 -3.88 -1.64 6.83
C PHE A 104 -4.47 -1.49 5.43
N ILE A 105 -5.61 -0.82 5.30
CA ILE A 105 -6.26 -0.56 4.00
C ILE A 105 -5.33 0.20 3.07
N GLN A 106 -4.73 1.29 3.57
CA GLN A 106 -3.83 2.13 2.78
C GLN A 106 -2.64 1.32 2.25
N VAL A 107 -1.98 0.55 3.12
CA VAL A 107 -0.81 -0.26 2.77
C VAL A 107 -1.20 -1.41 1.82
N ALA A 108 -2.28 -2.14 2.10
CA ALA A 108 -2.72 -3.23 1.23
C ALA A 108 -2.97 -2.75 -0.21
N ALA A 109 -3.65 -1.62 -0.36
CA ALA A 109 -3.94 -1.03 -1.66
C ALA A 109 -2.66 -0.50 -2.35
N HIS A 110 -1.74 0.08 -1.58
CA HIS A 110 -0.44 0.55 -2.07
C HIS A 110 0.40 -0.60 -2.64
N GLU A 111 0.57 -1.68 -1.87
CA GLU A 111 1.30 -2.88 -2.34
C GLU A 111 0.62 -3.54 -3.54
N TRP A 112 -0.72 -3.52 -3.59
CA TRP A 112 -1.46 -3.97 -4.77
C TRP A 112 -1.16 -3.12 -6.01
N GLY A 113 -1.05 -1.80 -5.85
CA GLY A 113 -0.61 -0.90 -6.89
C GLY A 113 0.76 -1.27 -7.45
N HIS A 114 1.73 -1.56 -6.58
CA HIS A 114 3.05 -2.05 -7.00
C HIS A 114 2.97 -3.40 -7.72
N ALA A 115 2.20 -4.36 -7.20
CA ALA A 115 2.05 -5.66 -7.84
C ALA A 115 1.50 -5.53 -9.26
N TRP A 116 0.47 -4.71 -9.44
CA TRP A 116 -0.12 -4.46 -10.76
C TRP A 116 0.84 -3.74 -11.70
N HIS A 117 1.52 -2.69 -11.20
CA HIS A 117 2.53 -1.93 -11.96
C HIS A 117 3.62 -2.84 -12.50
N ARG A 118 4.18 -3.72 -11.66
CA ARG A 118 5.27 -4.64 -12.06
C ARG A 118 4.87 -5.65 -13.12
N GLU A 119 3.57 -5.91 -13.30
CA GLU A 119 3.06 -6.79 -14.36
C GLU A 119 2.68 -6.04 -15.65
N ASN A 120 2.19 -4.81 -15.52
CA ASN A 120 1.51 -4.11 -16.62
C ASN A 120 2.29 -2.91 -17.16
N CYS A 121 3.29 -2.41 -16.44
CA CYS A 121 4.03 -1.19 -16.74
C CYS A 121 5.55 -1.43 -16.66
N PRO A 122 6.11 -2.40 -17.42
CA PRO A 122 7.51 -2.81 -17.27
C PRO A 122 8.53 -1.74 -17.65
N LEU A 123 8.11 -0.69 -18.38
CA LEU A 123 8.97 0.42 -18.80
C LEU A 123 8.94 1.60 -17.81
N LEU A 124 7.96 1.64 -16.91
CA LEU A 124 7.86 2.70 -15.92
C LEU A 124 8.80 2.41 -14.75
N ASP A 125 9.95 3.09 -14.71
CA ASP A 125 10.94 2.97 -13.62
C ASP A 125 11.17 4.30 -12.86
N ASP A 126 10.52 5.39 -13.28
CA ASP A 126 10.54 6.66 -12.54
C ASP A 126 9.90 6.47 -11.17
N LEU A 127 10.72 6.66 -10.13
CA LEU A 127 10.35 6.43 -8.74
C LEU A 127 9.12 7.23 -8.30
N LEU A 128 9.06 8.52 -8.65
CA LEU A 128 7.96 9.40 -8.29
C LEU A 128 6.65 8.90 -8.89
N LEU A 129 6.70 8.39 -10.11
CA LEU A 129 5.54 7.82 -10.79
C LEU A 129 5.14 6.45 -10.21
N CYS A 130 6.09 5.60 -9.87
CA CYS A 130 5.84 4.29 -9.26
C CYS A 130 5.14 4.44 -7.89
N GLU A 131 5.71 5.24 -6.98
CA GLU A 131 5.11 5.52 -5.67
C GLU A 131 3.81 6.31 -5.80
N GLY A 132 3.78 7.26 -6.75
CA GLY A 132 2.58 8.05 -7.02
C GLY A 132 1.40 7.19 -7.47
N PHE A 133 1.64 6.18 -8.31
CA PHE A 133 0.61 5.24 -8.73
C PHE A 133 0.14 4.37 -7.55
N ALA A 134 1.05 3.83 -6.75
CA ALA A 134 0.70 3.03 -5.58
C ALA A 134 -0.10 3.84 -4.54
N GLU A 135 0.31 5.07 -4.24
CA GLU A 135 -0.43 6.00 -3.38
C GLU A 135 -1.79 6.37 -3.98
N TRP A 136 -1.91 6.51 -5.30
CA TRP A 136 -3.19 6.74 -5.96
C TRP A 136 -4.15 5.57 -5.75
N VAL A 137 -3.71 4.33 -5.92
CA VAL A 137 -4.54 3.14 -5.63
C VAL A 137 -4.99 3.13 -4.16
N ALA A 138 -4.09 3.44 -3.23
CA ALA A 138 -4.42 3.56 -1.81
C ALA A 138 -5.44 4.66 -1.51
N HIS A 139 -5.29 5.83 -2.14
CA HIS A 139 -6.22 6.95 -2.02
C HIS A 139 -7.62 6.57 -2.52
N LYS A 140 -7.71 5.94 -3.69
CA LYS A 140 -8.99 5.45 -4.25
C LYS A 140 -9.66 4.44 -3.32
N ALA A 141 -8.92 3.47 -2.79
CA ALA A 141 -9.45 2.49 -1.85
C ALA A 141 -10.03 3.13 -0.59
N LEU A 142 -9.31 4.10 -0.02
CA LEU A 142 -9.78 4.85 1.15
C LEU A 142 -11.01 5.69 0.84
N GLN A 143 -11.06 6.35 -0.32
CA GLN A 143 -12.24 7.10 -0.75
C GLN A 143 -13.47 6.20 -0.89
N THR A 144 -13.33 5.05 -1.56
CA THR A 144 -14.41 4.08 -1.74
C THR A 144 -14.94 3.55 -0.42
N LEU A 145 -14.07 3.36 0.58
CA LEU A 145 -14.45 2.92 1.92
C LEU A 145 -14.93 4.07 2.83
N GLY A 146 -15.08 5.29 2.30
CA GLY A 146 -15.58 6.45 3.03
C GLY A 146 -14.57 7.08 4.00
N ALA A 147 -13.30 6.67 3.96
CA ALA A 147 -12.26 7.16 4.84
C ALA A 147 -11.61 8.46 4.34
N THR A 148 -12.45 9.44 4.04
CA THR A 148 -12.09 10.70 3.36
C THR A 148 -11.03 11.49 4.12
N ARG A 149 -11.09 11.53 5.45
CA ARG A 149 -10.09 12.23 6.27
C ARG A 149 -8.67 11.70 6.06
N GLN A 150 -8.50 10.37 5.96
CA GLN A 150 -7.18 9.79 5.70
C GLN A 150 -6.72 10.08 4.27
N ALA A 151 -7.63 9.95 3.30
CA ALA A 151 -7.34 10.27 1.90
C ALA A 151 -6.86 11.74 1.74
N THR A 152 -7.50 12.69 2.41
CA THR A 152 -7.07 14.11 2.44
C THR A 152 -5.69 14.29 3.07
N LEU A 153 -5.36 13.55 4.13
CA LEU A 153 -4.03 13.60 4.74
C LEU A 153 -2.94 13.10 3.78
N MET A 154 -3.23 12.09 2.95
CA MET A 154 -2.30 11.64 1.93
C MET A 154 -2.02 12.72 0.88
N GLU A 155 -3.05 13.45 0.44
CA GLU A 155 -2.91 14.55 -0.53
C GLU A 155 -2.04 15.70 0.01
N GLN A 156 -2.04 15.90 1.33
CA GLN A 156 -1.27 16.93 2.03
C GLN A 156 0.15 16.49 2.41
N ARG A 157 0.49 15.21 2.20
CA ARG A 157 1.82 14.68 2.52
C ARG A 157 2.88 15.38 1.66
N ASP A 158 3.99 15.74 2.28
CA ASP A 158 5.16 16.26 1.56
C ASP A 158 6.08 15.11 1.09
N GLY A 159 6.91 15.40 0.10
CA GLY A 159 7.87 14.46 -0.46
C GLY A 159 7.28 13.52 -1.50
N LEU A 160 8.08 12.51 -1.87
CA LEU A 160 7.88 11.61 -3.00
C LEU A 160 6.44 11.08 -3.11
N TYR A 161 5.93 10.52 -2.02
CA TYR A 161 4.60 9.91 -1.96
C TYR A 161 3.47 10.91 -2.24
N GLY A 162 3.48 12.06 -1.57
CA GLY A 162 2.42 13.05 -1.72
C GLY A 162 2.49 13.81 -3.05
N GLU A 163 3.70 14.11 -3.53
CA GLU A 163 3.92 14.69 -4.86
C GLU A 163 3.47 13.75 -5.98
N GLY A 164 3.85 12.47 -5.88
CA GLY A 164 3.44 11.42 -6.80
C GLY A 164 1.92 11.25 -6.83
N LEU A 165 1.28 11.18 -5.66
CA LEU A 165 -0.18 11.12 -5.54
C LEU A 165 -0.86 12.32 -6.22
N ARG A 166 -0.42 13.54 -5.92
CA ARG A 166 -1.01 14.76 -6.51
C ARG A 166 -0.87 14.77 -8.03
N LYS A 167 0.23 14.24 -8.57
CA LYS A 167 0.42 14.07 -10.02
C LYS A 167 -0.59 13.11 -10.63
N MET A 168 -0.81 11.94 -10.01
CA MET A 168 -1.80 10.97 -10.48
C MET A 168 -3.24 11.49 -10.37
N LEU A 169 -3.58 12.19 -9.28
CA LEU A 169 -4.90 12.84 -9.14
C LEU A 169 -5.11 13.94 -10.17
N SER A 170 -4.06 14.71 -10.51
CA SER A 170 -4.14 15.71 -11.58
C SER A 170 -4.42 15.07 -12.93
N LEU A 171 -3.76 13.95 -13.21
CA LEU A 171 -3.97 13.18 -14.43
C LEU A 171 -5.38 12.57 -14.49
N GLU A 172 -5.86 11.99 -13.38
CA GLU A 172 -7.23 11.47 -13.27
C GLU A 172 -8.26 12.58 -13.53
N ARG A 173 -8.08 13.78 -12.96
CA ARG A 173 -8.98 14.91 -13.21
C ARG A 173 -9.04 15.32 -14.68
N GLN A 174 -7.95 15.16 -15.42
CA GLN A 174 -7.87 15.56 -16.82
C GLN A 174 -8.36 14.48 -17.79
N ARG A 175 -8.12 13.20 -17.47
CA ARG A 175 -8.26 12.09 -18.42
C ARG A 175 -9.02 10.88 -17.87
N GLY A 176 -9.56 10.99 -16.66
CA GLY A 176 -10.22 9.91 -15.94
C GLY A 176 -9.25 8.81 -15.50
N ILE A 177 -9.82 7.76 -14.91
CA ILE A 177 -9.09 6.56 -14.46
C ILE A 177 -8.32 5.92 -15.61
N SER A 178 -8.95 5.75 -16.78
CA SER A 178 -8.30 5.18 -17.96
C SER A 178 -7.07 5.96 -18.39
N GLY A 179 -7.09 7.29 -18.25
CA GLY A 179 -5.95 8.14 -18.55
C GLY A 179 -4.76 7.93 -17.62
N VAL A 180 -4.99 7.59 -16.34
CA VAL A 180 -3.93 7.21 -15.39
C VAL A 180 -3.30 5.89 -15.82
N LEU A 181 -4.12 4.88 -16.10
CA LEU A 181 -3.63 3.56 -16.51
C LEU A 181 -2.85 3.61 -17.82
N ASP A 182 -3.36 4.34 -18.81
CA ASP A 182 -2.70 4.48 -20.10
C ASP A 182 -1.38 5.26 -20.00
N PHE A 183 -1.32 6.26 -19.12
CA PHE A 183 -0.07 6.95 -18.83
C PHE A 183 0.96 5.98 -18.25
N CYS A 184 0.62 5.26 -17.18
CA CYS A 184 1.55 4.32 -16.54
C CYS A 184 2.03 3.21 -17.49
N ARG A 185 1.18 2.75 -18.42
CA ARG A 185 1.57 1.72 -19.43
C ARG A 185 2.47 2.25 -20.54
N ARG A 186 2.43 3.55 -20.83
CA ARG A 186 3.16 4.18 -21.96
C ARG A 186 4.41 4.95 -21.53
N SER A 187 4.54 5.27 -20.25
CA SER A 187 5.72 5.97 -19.73
C SER A 187 6.98 5.11 -19.90
N GLU A 188 7.87 5.60 -20.76
CA GLU A 188 9.30 5.29 -20.82
C GLU A 188 10.08 6.34 -20.01
#